data_AF-A0A0F9JJN2-F1
#
_entry.id   AF-A0A0F9JJN2-F1
#
_cell.length_a   1.000
_cell.length_b   1.000
_cell.length_c   1.000
_cell.angle_alpha   90.00
_cell.angle_beta   90.00
_cell.angle_gamma   90.00
#
_symmetry.space_group_name_H-M   'P 1'
#
loop_
_entity.id
_entity.type
_entity.pdbx_description
1 polymer ?
#
loop_
_entity_poly.entity_id
_entity_poly.type
_entity_poly.pdbx_seq_one_letter_code
_entity_poly.pdbx_strand_id
1 'polypeptide(L)'
;MNEEYLREVMENKDLPKFLLRCRTDFKFFCNNVLYDLFKKSEGGLKPYMEEWFEAAEKNDRVVVFAPSGFAKTTVLGIAYPIW
;
A
#
# COMPACT_ATOMS: atom_id res chain seq x y z
N MET A 1 -15.84 -14.82 -0.23
CA MET A 1 -14.61 -14.42 -0.93
C MET A 1 -14.36 -15.44 -2.01
N ASN A 2 -14.41 -15.04 -3.29
CA ASN A 2 -14.29 -15.95 -4.43
C ASN A 2 -12.85 -16.53 -4.48
N GLU A 3 -12.70 -17.85 -4.58
CA GLU A 3 -11.39 -18.51 -4.69
C GLU A 3 -10.60 -18.03 -5.92
N GLU A 4 -11.33 -17.65 -6.98
CA GLU A 4 -10.76 -17.13 -8.22
C GLU A 4 -10.06 -15.77 -8.01
N TYR A 5 -10.67 -14.90 -7.19
CA TYR A 5 -10.09 -13.61 -6.82
C TYR A 5 -8.82 -13.77 -5.96
N LEU A 6 -8.83 -14.72 -5.01
CA LEU A 6 -7.64 -15.03 -4.22
C LEU A 6 -6.48 -15.50 -5.11
N ARG A 7 -6.76 -16.36 -6.10
CA ARG A 7 -5.74 -16.81 -7.06
C ARG A 7 -5.17 -15.66 -7.89
N GLU A 8 -6.02 -14.74 -8.33
CA GLU A 8 -5.62 -13.57 -9.11
C GLU A 8 -4.69 -12.65 -8.30
N VAL A 9 -5.10 -12.29 -7.08
CA VAL A 9 -4.33 -11.40 -6.20
C VAL A 9 -3.02 -12.05 -5.74
N MET A 10 -2.99 -13.38 -5.60
CA MET A 10 -1.79 -14.11 -5.22
C MET A 10 -0.75 -14.23 -6.33
N GLU A 11 -1.07 -13.90 -7.59
CA GLU A 11 -0.15 -13.97 -8.74
C GLU A 11 0.60 -15.32 -8.85
N ASN A 12 -0.07 -16.44 -8.59
CA ASN A 12 0.52 -17.79 -8.53
C ASN A 12 1.57 -18.02 -7.41
N LYS A 13 1.66 -17.14 -6.41
CA LYS A 13 2.46 -17.39 -5.19
C LYS A 13 1.71 -18.36 -4.27
N ASP A 14 2.46 -19.08 -3.43
CA ASP A 14 1.83 -19.78 -2.31
C ASP A 14 1.24 -18.77 -1.30
N LEU A 15 0.18 -19.17 -0.61
CA LEU A 15 -0.54 -18.31 0.34
C LEU A 15 0.38 -17.78 1.45
N PRO A 16 1.24 -18.60 2.10
CA PRO A 16 2.20 -18.10 3.09
C PRO A 16 3.11 -16.97 2.58
N LYS A 17 3.71 -17.13 1.40
CA LYS A 17 4.59 -16.11 0.79
C LYS A 17 3.81 -14.85 0.43
N PHE A 18 2.60 -15.00 -0.08
CA PHE A 18 1.74 -13.86 -0.38
C PHE A 18 1.43 -13.06 0.89
N LEU A 19 0.95 -13.72 1.94
CA LEU A 19 0.62 -13.08 3.22
C LEU A 19 1.84 -12.45 3.88
N LEU A 20 3.00 -13.10 3.82
CA LEU A 20 4.25 -12.54 4.33
C LEU A 20 4.57 -11.22 3.63
N ARG A 21 4.51 -11.18 2.30
CA ARG A 21 4.75 -9.94 1.53
C ARG A 21 3.72 -8.86 1.83
N CYS A 22 2.44 -9.21 1.96
CA CYS A 22 1.42 -8.24 2.36
C CYS A 22 1.77 -7.56 3.69
N ARG A 23 2.36 -8.30 4.64
CA ARG A 23 2.72 -7.78 5.96
C ARG A 23 4.05 -7.02 5.99
N THR A 24 5.00 -7.33 5.11
CA THR A 24 6.38 -6.78 5.20
C THR A 24 6.73 -5.80 4.09
N ASP A 25 5.94 -5.74 3.02
CA ASP A 25 6.22 -4.94 1.83
C ASP A 25 5.00 -4.03 1.57
N PHE A 26 5.03 -2.82 2.15
CA PHE A 26 3.95 -1.84 2.05
C PHE A 26 3.61 -1.48 0.61
N LYS A 27 4.62 -1.40 -0.26
CA LYS A 27 4.45 -1.14 -1.69
C LYS A 27 3.72 -2.29 -2.37
N PHE A 28 4.08 -3.53 -2.05
CA PHE A 28 3.36 -4.71 -2.53
C PHE A 28 1.91 -4.70 -2.06
N PHE A 29 1.67 -4.42 -0.77
CA PHE A 29 0.33 -4.31 -0.22
C PHE A 29 -0.52 -3.27 -0.96
N CYS A 30 -0.01 -2.03 -1.11
CA CYS A 30 -0.71 -0.97 -1.84
C CYS A 30 -1.02 -1.36 -3.28
N ASN A 31 -0.04 -1.93 -3.99
CA ASN A 31 -0.17 -2.21 -5.42
C ASN A 31 -0.97 -3.47 -5.77
N ASN A 32 -1.15 -4.40 -4.84
CA ASN A 32 -1.79 -5.70 -5.11
C ASN A 32 -3.05 -5.92 -4.26
N VAL A 33 -3.05 -5.52 -2.99
CA VAL A 33 -4.22 -5.65 -2.11
C VAL A 33 -5.14 -4.45 -2.26
N LEU A 34 -4.58 -3.23 -2.24
CA LEU A 34 -5.32 -1.99 -2.55
C LEU A 34 -5.23 -1.63 -4.03
N TYR A 35 -5.26 -2.64 -4.91
CA TYR A 35 -5.02 -2.52 -6.36
C TYR A 35 -5.89 -1.44 -7.02
N ASP A 36 -7.19 -1.43 -6.74
CA ASP A 36 -8.11 -0.45 -7.32
C ASP A 36 -7.75 0.97 -6.91
N LEU A 37 -7.28 1.18 -5.68
CA LEU A 37 -6.96 2.51 -5.14
C LEU A 37 -5.62 3.06 -5.66
N PHE A 38 -4.61 2.20 -5.81
CA PHE A 38 -3.26 2.63 -6.20
C PHE A 38 -2.92 2.28 -7.64
N LYS A 39 -2.92 0.99 -7.99
CA LYS A 39 -2.38 0.54 -9.28
C LYS A 39 -3.29 0.87 -10.44
N LYS A 40 -4.61 0.66 -10.28
CA LYS A 40 -5.60 0.94 -11.31
C LYS A 40 -5.87 2.44 -11.48
N SER A 41 -6.01 3.18 -10.37
CA SER A 41 -6.34 4.61 -10.42
C SER A 41 -5.13 5.52 -10.65
N GLU A 42 -3.96 5.19 -10.10
CA GLU A 42 -2.83 6.12 -10.03
C GLU A 42 -1.51 5.57 -10.62
N GLY A 43 -1.53 4.36 -11.19
CA GLY A 43 -0.32 3.71 -11.70
C GLY A 43 0.58 3.12 -10.61
N GLY A 44 0.09 3.03 -9.38
CA GLY A 44 0.75 2.42 -8.22
C GLY A 44 1.25 3.43 -7.20
N LEU A 45 1.85 2.92 -6.12
CA LEU A 45 2.50 3.72 -5.09
C LEU A 45 3.70 4.46 -5.67
N LYS A 46 3.66 5.80 -5.62
CA LYS A 46 4.70 6.69 -6.18
C LYS A 46 5.84 6.90 -5.16
N PRO A 47 7.05 7.28 -5.61
CA PRO A 47 8.21 7.46 -4.71
C PRO A 47 7.95 8.40 -3.52
N TYR A 48 7.33 9.56 -3.77
CA TYR A 48 7.04 10.52 -2.69
C TYR A 48 6.03 9.98 -1.65
N MET A 49 5.18 9.03 -2.03
CA MET A 49 4.25 8.37 -1.11
C MET A 49 4.99 7.37 -0.21
N GLU A 50 5.96 6.68 -0.79
CA GLU A 50 6.85 5.74 -0.09
C GLU A 50 7.72 6.49 0.93
N GLU A 51 8.21 7.68 0.59
CA GLU A 51 8.93 8.56 1.54
C GLU A 51 8.10 8.93 2.78
N TRP A 52 6.79 9.19 2.61
CA TRP A 52 5.92 9.49 3.76
C TRP A 52 5.69 8.29 4.65
N PHE A 53 5.50 7.11 4.06
CA PHE A 53 5.41 5.86 4.79
C PHE A 53 6.70 5.60 5.57
N GLU A 54 7.86 5.70 4.92
CA GLU A 54 9.15 5.52 5.57
C GLU A 54 9.38 6.52 6.70
N ALA A 55 8.96 7.77 6.53
CA ALA A 55 9.04 8.77 7.59
C ALA A 55 8.19 8.36 8.80
N ALA A 56 6.98 7.84 8.57
CA ALA A 56 6.08 7.38 9.63
C ALA A 56 6.64 6.15 10.38
N GLU A 57 7.24 5.20 9.66
CA GLU A 57 7.88 4.02 10.28
C GLU A 57 9.12 4.37 11.10
N LYS A 58 9.91 5.36 10.65
CA LYS A 58 11.20 5.71 11.27
C LYS A 58 11.08 6.67 12.44
N ASN A 59 9.93 7.32 12.63
CA ASN A 59 9.77 8.39 13.62
C ASN A 59 8.45 8.24 14.38
N ASP A 60 8.49 8.44 15.70
CA ASP A 60 7.29 8.43 16.56
C ASP A 60 6.25 9.50 16.15
N ARG A 61 6.71 10.58 15.52
CA ARG A 61 5.87 11.71 15.08
C ARG A 61 6.38 12.27 13.76
N VAL A 62 5.45 12.47 12.83
CA VAL A 62 5.72 13.04 11.50
C VAL A 62 4.75 14.17 11.19
N VAL A 63 5.26 15.23 10.58
CA VAL A 63 4.45 16.30 9.99
C VAL A 63 4.76 16.35 8.49
N VAL A 64 3.74 16.11 7.65
CA VAL A 64 3.88 16.15 6.20
C VAL A 64 3.25 17.44 5.65
N PHE A 65 4.08 18.30 5.09
CA PHE A 65 3.65 19.48 4.34
C PHE A 65 3.57 19.15 2.86
N ALA A 66 2.36 19.07 2.30
CA ALA A 66 2.17 18.91 0.86
C ALA A 66 0.90 19.61 0.35
N PRO A 67 0.82 19.99 -0.94
CA PRO A 67 -0.36 20.65 -1.53
C PRO A 67 -1.63 19.78 -1.51
N SER A 68 -2.81 20.37 -1.67
CA SER A 68 -4.06 19.61 -1.81
C SER A 68 -4.01 18.65 -3.02
N GLY A 69 -4.72 17.53 -2.94
CA GLY A 69 -4.77 16.52 -4.01
C GLY A 69 -3.59 15.55 -4.07
N PHE A 70 -2.55 15.72 -3.25
CA PHE A 70 -1.36 14.85 -3.25
C PHE A 70 -1.53 13.53 -2.46
N ALA A 71 -2.72 12.93 -2.40
CA ALA A 71 -2.93 11.61 -1.80
C ALA A 71 -2.47 11.38 -0.33
N LYS A 72 -2.19 12.43 0.45
CA LYS A 72 -1.78 12.32 1.87
C LYS A 72 -2.75 11.47 2.69
N THR A 73 -4.05 11.73 2.53
CA THR A 73 -5.12 10.97 3.20
C THR A 73 -5.13 9.52 2.75
N THR A 74 -4.94 9.25 1.46
CA THR A 74 -4.90 7.90 0.90
C THR A 74 -3.76 7.08 1.50
N VAL A 75 -2.56 7.67 1.58
CA VAL A 75 -1.36 6.95 2.06
C VAL A 75 -1.36 6.86 3.58
N LEU A 76 -1.37 7.98 4.30
CA LEU A 76 -1.18 8.02 5.75
C LEU A 76 -2.46 7.85 6.55
N GLY A 77 -3.62 8.18 5.96
CA GLY A 77 -4.92 8.09 6.63
C GLY A 77 -5.67 6.79 6.37
N ILE A 78 -5.33 6.06 5.29
CA ILE A 78 -6.05 4.84 4.88
C ILE A 78 -5.09 3.66 4.73
N ALA A 79 -4.15 3.72 3.78
CA ALA A 79 -3.32 2.56 3.45
C ALA A 79 -2.43 2.14 4.62
N TYR A 80 -1.73 3.09 5.24
CA TYR A 80 -0.81 2.81 6.36
C TYR A 80 -1.52 2.29 7.62
N PRO A 81 -2.66 2.84 8.08
CA PRO A 81 -3.36 2.27 9.24
C PRO A 81 -4.00 0.89 9.01
N ILE A 82 -4.29 0.53 7.76
CA ILE A 82 -4.85 -0.79 7.42
C ILE A 82 -3.73 -1.84 7.33
N TRP A 83 -2.56 -1.43 6.87
CA TRP A 83 -1.36 -2.27 6.76
C TRP A 83 -0.77 -2.60 8.12
#